data_AF-A0A3N2NAQ5-F1
#
_entry.id   AF-A0A3N2NAQ5-F1
#
_cell.length_a   1.000
_cell.length_b   1.000
_cell.length_c   1.000
_cell.angle_alpha   90.00
_cell.angle_beta   90.00
_cell.angle_gamma   90.00
#
_symmetry.space_group_name_H-M   'P 1'
#
loop_
_entity.id
_entity.type
_entity.pdbx_description
1 polymer ?
#
loop_
_entity_poly.entity_id
_entity_poly.type
_entity_poly.pdbx_seq_one_letter_code
_entity_poly.pdbx_strand_id
1 'polypeptide(L)'
;MKKSANLRPVSQKAYARFVERISTVITDSTKRKAMLAALDSYLDGNRETYDRGLPPDCAMTFAMLRFEIDLAISRSAKARSRARRKSTTPEPRKTAGVTPLSTDSKHPKTTAKAKVTPRTLATPAEDDETIEDTPQLPRRIRRAVDRKARAKARWRKI
;
A
#
# COMPACT_ATOMS: atom_id res chain seq x y z
N MET A 1 9.78 15.07 31.71
CA MET A 1 9.33 13.70 31.40
C MET A 1 9.01 13.63 29.91
N LYS A 2 9.79 12.88 29.13
CA LYS A 2 9.52 12.71 27.69
C LYS A 2 8.25 11.86 27.57
N LYS A 3 7.16 12.44 27.08
CA LYS A 3 5.95 11.70 26.72
C LYS A 3 6.40 10.66 25.68
N SER A 4 6.55 9.40 26.08
CA SER A 4 6.66 8.30 25.14
C SER A 4 5.50 8.48 24.20
N ALA A 5 5.78 8.75 22.93
CA ALA A 5 4.74 8.75 21.91
C ALA A 5 4.18 7.33 21.96
N ASN A 6 3.05 7.14 22.64
CA ASN A 6 2.40 5.85 22.76
C ASN A 6 2.15 5.40 21.33
N LEU A 7 3.00 4.50 20.84
CA LEU A 7 2.97 3.98 19.49
C LEU A 7 1.76 3.06 19.44
N ARG A 8 0.59 3.67 19.29
CA ARG A 8 -0.68 2.96 19.21
C ARG A 8 -0.56 1.87 18.15
N PRO A 9 -1.17 0.69 18.35
CA PRO A 9 -1.09 -0.42 17.40
C PRO A 9 -1.63 -0.07 16.01
N VAL A 10 -2.47 0.97 15.92
CA VAL A 10 -3.16 1.44 14.73
C VAL A 10 -2.66 2.84 14.33
N SER A 11 -2.63 3.13 13.02
CA SER A 11 -2.35 4.48 12.53
C SER A 11 -3.36 5.52 13.04
N GLN A 12 -2.93 6.77 13.24
CA GLN A 12 -3.82 7.86 13.69
C GLN A 12 -5.04 8.04 12.78
N LYS A 13 -4.87 7.88 11.47
CA LYS A 13 -5.97 7.97 10.50
C LYS A 13 -7.03 6.90 10.72
N ALA A 14 -6.63 5.67 11.01
CA ALA A 14 -7.58 4.59 11.24
C ALA A 14 -8.27 4.74 12.60
N TYR A 15 -7.55 5.20 13.64
CA TYR A 15 -8.17 5.55 14.92
C TYR A 15 -9.27 6.61 14.75
N ALA A 16 -8.98 7.70 14.04
CA ALA A 16 -9.96 8.77 13.80
C ALA A 16 -11.24 8.25 13.12
N ARG A 17 -11.12 7.31 12.18
CA ARG A 17 -12.29 6.69 11.53
C ARG A 17 -13.14 5.86 12.49
N PHE A 18 -12.51 5.15 13.44
CA PHE A 18 -13.26 4.42 14.46
C PHE A 18 -13.97 5.39 15.41
N VAL A 19 -13.30 6.45 15.86
CA VAL A 19 -13.91 7.49 16.71
C VAL A 19 -15.10 8.16 16.03
N GLU A 20 -14.96 8.51 14.75
CA GLU A 20 -16.03 9.08 13.94
C GLU A 20 -17.21 8.12 13.84
N ARG A 21 -16.97 6.86 13.47
CA ARG A 21 -18.02 5.84 13.37
C ARG A 21 -18.76 5.62 14.71
N ILE A 22 -18.02 5.56 15.81
CA ILE A 22 -18.58 5.45 17.16
C ILE A 22 -19.47 6.65 17.47
N SER A 23 -19.02 7.85 17.10
CA SER A 23 -19.77 9.09 17.33
C SER A 23 -21.04 9.18 16.49
N THR A 24 -21.03 8.63 15.27
CA THR A 24 -22.20 8.58 14.38
C THR A 24 -23.22 7.54 14.81
N VAL A 25 -22.78 6.34 15.22
CA VAL A 25 -23.68 5.25 15.60
C VAL A 25 -24.27 5.46 16.98
N ILE A 26 -23.50 6.03 17.92
CA ILE A 26 -23.94 6.23 19.29
C ILE A 26 -24.24 7.70 19.55
N THR A 27 -25.52 7.99 19.66
CA THR A 27 -26.06 9.33 19.97
C THR A 27 -25.88 9.69 21.44
N ASP A 28 -26.01 8.71 22.35
CA ASP A 28 -25.85 8.91 23.79
C ASP A 28 -24.38 9.19 24.16
N SER A 29 -24.16 10.36 24.78
CA SER A 29 -22.84 10.82 25.18
C SER A 29 -22.14 9.88 26.19
N THR A 30 -22.90 9.23 27.08
CA THR A 30 -22.35 8.36 28.13
C THR A 30 -21.85 7.05 27.52
N LYS A 31 -22.71 6.41 26.72
CA LYS A 31 -22.38 5.21 25.94
C LYS A 31 -21.22 5.46 24.98
N ARG A 32 -21.17 6.63 24.34
CA ARG A 32 -20.07 7.01 23.45
C ARG A 32 -18.74 7.07 24.20
N LYS A 33 -18.70 7.72 25.37
CA LYS A 33 -17.51 7.77 26.22
C LYS A 33 -17.07 6.37 26.64
N ALA A 34 -18.01 5.51 27.04
CA ALA A 34 -17.71 4.13 27.40
C ALA A 34 -17.13 3.34 26.22
N MET A 35 -17.67 3.51 25.00
CA MET A 35 -17.16 2.81 23.81
C MET A 35 -15.80 3.33 23.34
N LEU A 36 -15.50 4.62 23.53
CA LEU A 36 -14.17 5.17 23.31
C LEU A 36 -13.16 4.65 24.34
N ALA A 37 -13.55 4.55 25.62
CA ALA A 37 -12.71 3.96 26.65
C ALA A 37 -12.44 2.47 26.40
N ALA A 38 -13.45 1.72 25.94
CA ALA A 38 -13.28 0.33 25.52
C ALA A 38 -12.32 0.21 24.32
N LEU A 39 -12.42 1.12 23.33
CA LEU A 39 -11.51 1.16 22.19
C LEU A 39 -10.06 1.41 22.64
N ASP A 40 -9.83 2.41 23.49
CA ASP A 40 -8.49 2.72 23.97
C ASP A 40 -7.93 1.56 24.82
N SER A 41 -8.72 0.98 25.73
CA SER A 41 -8.34 -0.19 26.53
C SER A 41 -7.98 -1.41 25.66
N TYR A 42 -8.76 -1.64 24.60
CA TYR A 42 -8.49 -2.71 23.63
C TYR A 42 -7.16 -2.49 22.88
N LEU A 43 -6.88 -1.25 22.49
CA LEU A 43 -5.63 -0.87 21.81
C LEU A 43 -4.42 -0.90 22.75
N ASP A 44 -4.62 -0.70 24.05
CA ASP A 44 -3.56 -0.82 25.07
C ASP A 44 -3.22 -2.28 25.40
N GLY A 45 -4.00 -3.24 24.88
CA GLY A 45 -3.73 -4.68 24.99
C GLY A 45 -4.66 -5.40 25.98
N ASN A 46 -5.58 -4.69 26.63
CA ASN A 46 -6.54 -5.26 27.58
C ASN A 46 -7.72 -5.92 26.85
N ARG A 47 -7.44 -6.97 26.07
CA ARG A 47 -8.39 -7.64 25.18
C ARG A 47 -9.46 -8.47 25.90
N GLU A 48 -9.31 -8.72 27.19
CA GLU A 48 -10.26 -9.53 27.98
C GLU A 48 -11.10 -8.70 28.96
N THR A 49 -10.76 -7.43 29.16
CA THR A 49 -11.39 -6.58 30.19
C THR A 49 -12.00 -5.30 29.62
N TYR A 50 -11.95 -5.10 28.30
CA TYR A 50 -12.45 -3.89 27.63
C TYR A 50 -13.97 -3.69 27.78
N ASP A 51 -14.72 -4.74 28.10
CA ASP A 51 -16.19 -4.78 28.16
C ASP A 51 -16.76 -4.59 29.56
N ARG A 52 -15.93 -4.63 30.62
CA ARG A 52 -16.37 -4.58 32.03
C ARG A 52 -17.19 -3.34 32.41
N GLY A 53 -17.11 -2.26 31.64
CA GLY A 53 -17.89 -1.03 31.84
C GLY A 53 -18.85 -0.72 30.69
N LEU A 54 -19.08 -1.66 29.79
CA LEU A 54 -19.78 -1.42 28.54
C LEU A 54 -21.22 -1.96 28.60
N PRO A 55 -22.24 -1.15 28.27
CA PRO A 55 -23.62 -1.64 28.17
C PRO A 55 -23.72 -2.79 27.15
N PRO A 56 -24.65 -3.74 27.31
CA PRO A 56 -24.77 -4.92 26.45
C PRO A 56 -24.87 -4.58 24.96
N ASP A 57 -25.67 -3.57 24.61
CA ASP A 57 -25.83 -3.10 23.22
C ASP A 57 -24.51 -2.59 22.63
N CYS A 58 -23.74 -1.86 23.45
CA CYS A 58 -22.45 -1.32 23.07
C CYS A 58 -21.39 -2.43 22.95
N ALA A 59 -21.46 -3.47 23.78
CA ALA A 59 -20.58 -4.64 23.69
C ALA A 59 -20.78 -5.39 22.37
N MET A 60 -22.03 -5.60 21.95
CA MET A 60 -22.33 -6.20 20.65
C MET A 60 -21.82 -5.33 19.49
N THR A 61 -22.05 -4.01 19.57
CA THR A 61 -21.57 -3.06 18.56
C THR A 61 -20.03 -3.06 18.47
N PHE A 62 -19.36 -3.12 19.61
CA PHE A 62 -17.91 -3.19 19.69
C PHE A 62 -17.37 -4.52 19.15
N ALA A 63 -18.05 -5.63 19.38
CA ALA A 63 -17.68 -6.94 18.82
C ALA A 63 -17.68 -6.91 17.28
N MET A 64 -18.63 -6.22 16.66
CA MET A 64 -18.61 -5.99 15.20
C MET A 64 -17.42 -5.16 14.74
N LEU A 65 -17.05 -4.12 15.51
CA LEU A 65 -15.89 -3.27 15.21
C LEU A 65 -14.56 -4.00 15.43
N ARG A 66 -14.52 -5.00 16.32
CA ARG A 66 -13.31 -5.73 16.71
C ARG A 66 -12.54 -6.28 15.51
N PHE A 67 -13.23 -6.91 14.57
CA PHE A 67 -12.61 -7.46 13.36
C PHE A 67 -11.91 -6.38 12.53
N GLU A 68 -12.55 -5.22 12.36
CA GLU A 68 -11.96 -4.11 11.61
C GLU A 68 -10.76 -3.49 12.34
N ILE A 69 -10.81 -3.43 13.67
CA ILE A 69 -9.71 -2.96 14.51
C ILE A 69 -8.51 -3.90 14.36
N ASP A 70 -8.70 -5.21 14.51
CA ASP A 70 -7.63 -6.21 14.34
C ASP A 70 -7.02 -6.19 12.93
N LEU A 71 -7.86 -5.99 11.90
CA LEU A 71 -7.40 -5.82 10.53
C LEU A 71 -6.57 -4.54 10.37
N ALA A 72 -6.98 -3.43 11.00
CA ALA A 72 -6.25 -2.17 10.98
C ALA A 72 -4.91 -2.27 11.72
N ILE A 73 -4.85 -3.01 12.84
CA ILE A 73 -3.62 -3.34 13.56
C ILE A 73 -2.66 -4.10 12.64
N SER A 74 -3.15 -5.17 12.01
CA SER A 74 -2.35 -6.02 11.11
C SER A 74 -1.79 -5.24 9.92
N ARG A 75 -2.62 -4.39 9.29
CA ARG A 75 -2.19 -3.48 8.21
C ARG A 75 -1.13 -2.50 8.68
N SER A 76 -1.32 -1.90 9.87
CA SER A 76 -0.39 -0.95 10.46
C SER A 76 0.94 -1.61 10.83
N ALA A 77 0.92 -2.82 11.38
CA ALA A 77 2.12 -3.61 11.67
C ALA A 77 2.88 -3.93 10.37
N LYS A 78 2.19 -4.41 9.33
CA LYS A 78 2.81 -4.70 8.02
C LYS A 78 3.44 -3.46 7.37
N ALA A 79 2.78 -2.30 7.47
CA ALA A 79 3.30 -1.04 6.97
C ALA A 79 4.58 -0.61 7.74
N ARG A 80 4.56 -0.72 9.07
CA ARG A 80 5.72 -0.45 9.92
C ARG A 80 6.90 -1.38 9.61
N SER A 81 6.65 -2.69 9.43
CA SER A 81 7.69 -3.65 9.04
C SER A 81 8.31 -3.34 7.67
N ARG A 82 7.51 -2.89 6.69
CA ARG A 82 8.02 -2.45 5.37
C ARG A 82 8.86 -1.16 5.47
N ALA A 83 8.45 -0.21 6.31
CA ALA A 83 9.23 1.01 6.54
C ALA A 83 10.60 0.69 7.15
N ARG A 84 10.64 -0.21 8.14
CA ARG A 84 11.89 -0.70 8.76
C ARG A 84 12.81 -1.39 7.74
N ARG A 85 12.27 -2.23 6.86
CA ARG A 85 13.07 -2.90 5.80
C ARG A 85 13.66 -1.91 4.78
N LYS A 86 12.97 -0.80 4.51
CA LYS A 86 13.49 0.25 3.62
C LYS A 86 14.61 1.06 4.27
N SER A 87 14.54 1.31 5.59
CA SER A 87 15.61 2.01 6.30
C SER A 87 16.86 1.15 6.51
N THR A 88 16.76 -0.17 6.40
CA THR A 88 17.90 -1.11 6.55
C THR A 88 18.44 -1.64 5.22
N THR A 89 17.99 -1.13 4.08
CA THR A 89 18.65 -1.47 2.80
C THR A 89 19.92 -0.62 2.72
N PRO A 90 21.13 -1.20 2.79
CA PRO A 90 22.35 -0.45 2.60
C PRO A 90 22.33 0.12 1.19
N GLU A 91 22.60 1.43 1.07
CA GLU A 91 22.94 2.06 -0.20
C GLU A 91 23.96 1.16 -0.93
N PRO A 92 23.77 0.85 -2.23
CA PRO A 92 24.88 0.33 -3.01
C PRO A 92 25.94 1.44 -3.01
N ARG A 93 27.04 1.22 -2.27
CA ARG A 93 28.22 2.07 -2.33
C ARG A 93 28.57 2.24 -3.81
N LYS A 94 28.35 3.44 -4.33
CA LYS A 94 28.91 3.85 -5.62
C LYS A 94 30.41 3.75 -5.47
N THR A 95 31.01 2.73 -6.06
CA THR A 95 32.46 2.67 -6.24
C THR A 95 32.85 3.88 -7.09
N ALA A 96 33.66 4.75 -6.49
CA ALA A 96 34.30 5.85 -7.16
C ALA A 96 35.11 5.31 -8.36
N GLY A 97 35.11 6.08 -9.44
CA GLY A 97 35.47 5.62 -10.77
C GLY A 97 36.92 5.18 -10.94
N VAL A 98 37.09 4.26 -11.89
CA VAL A 98 38.24 4.19 -12.78
C VAL A 98 37.69 3.81 -14.14
N THR A 99 37.63 4.77 -15.06
CA THR A 99 37.66 4.46 -16.50
C THR A 99 39.07 3.98 -16.84
N PRO A 100 39.18 2.96 -17.71
CA PRO A 100 39.90 3.23 -18.94
C PRO A 100 39.16 2.77 -20.19
N LEU A 101 39.50 3.49 -21.26
CA LEU A 101 39.12 3.39 -22.66
C LEU A 101 39.64 2.09 -23.32
N SER A 102 39.05 1.74 -24.49
CA SER A 102 39.43 0.68 -25.45
C SER A 102 38.97 -0.75 -25.08
N THR A 103 38.45 -1.61 -25.96
CA THR A 103 38.48 -1.71 -27.43
C THR A 103 37.37 -2.65 -27.92
N ASP A 104 37.02 -2.49 -29.19
CA ASP A 104 36.21 -3.30 -30.10
C ASP A 104 36.28 -4.85 -29.94
N SER A 105 35.14 -5.56 -30.02
CA SER A 105 34.98 -6.84 -30.74
C SER A 105 33.68 -7.61 -30.44
N LYS A 106 32.89 -7.81 -31.51
CA LYS A 106 32.18 -9.03 -31.97
C LYS A 106 31.44 -9.95 -30.97
N HIS A 107 30.13 -10.09 -31.24
CA HIS A 107 29.25 -11.23 -30.89
C HIS A 107 29.81 -12.59 -31.34
N PRO A 108 29.42 -13.72 -30.68
CA PRO A 108 28.31 -14.53 -31.21
C PRO A 108 27.40 -15.25 -30.17
N LYS A 109 26.32 -15.80 -30.74
CA LYS A 109 25.11 -16.47 -30.21
C LYS A 109 25.33 -17.79 -29.44
N THR A 110 24.36 -18.18 -28.62
CA THR A 110 23.83 -19.56 -28.43
C THR A 110 22.51 -19.54 -27.61
N THR A 111 21.34 -19.87 -28.20
CA THR A 111 20.52 -21.13 -28.08
C THR A 111 19.97 -21.40 -26.66
N ALA A 112 18.70 -21.72 -26.36
CA ALA A 112 17.71 -22.57 -27.04
C ALA A 112 16.32 -22.54 -26.33
N LYS A 113 15.23 -22.59 -27.14
CA LYS A 113 13.98 -23.43 -27.06
C LYS A 113 13.01 -23.28 -25.85
N ALA A 114 11.68 -23.45 -25.93
CA ALA A 114 10.67 -23.90 -26.92
C ALA A 114 9.29 -23.27 -26.54
N LYS A 115 8.51 -22.68 -27.45
CA LYS A 115 7.35 -23.24 -28.21
C LYS A 115 6.36 -24.07 -27.38
N VAL A 116 5.11 -23.60 -27.23
CA VAL A 116 3.85 -24.26 -27.68
C VAL A 116 2.69 -23.23 -27.64
N THR A 117 2.07 -23.01 -28.79
CA THR A 117 0.72 -22.44 -28.97
C THR A 117 -0.22 -23.60 -29.31
N PRO A 118 -1.54 -23.44 -29.09
CA PRO A 118 -2.44 -23.75 -30.20
C PRO A 118 -3.45 -22.62 -30.50
N ARG A 119 -3.36 -22.18 -31.76
CA ARG A 119 -4.37 -21.76 -32.75
C ARG A 119 -5.75 -22.45 -32.50
N THR A 120 -6.95 -21.98 -32.85
CA THR A 120 -7.55 -21.30 -34.04
C THR A 120 -9.05 -21.12 -33.66
N LEU A 121 -9.80 -20.06 -33.97
CA LEU A 121 -10.37 -19.70 -35.28
C LEU A 121 -10.94 -18.27 -35.24
N ALA A 122 -10.44 -17.44 -36.15
CA ALA A 122 -11.13 -16.27 -36.71
C ALA A 122 -12.21 -16.75 -37.72
N THR A 123 -13.13 -15.95 -38.23
CA THR A 123 -12.97 -14.87 -39.24
C THR A 123 -14.37 -14.32 -39.59
N PRO A 124 -14.55 -13.29 -40.46
CA PRO A 124 -13.62 -12.26 -40.95
C PRO A 124 -14.24 -10.83 -40.96
N ALA A 125 -13.42 -9.79 -41.00
CA ALA A 125 -13.59 -8.66 -41.93
C ALA A 125 -12.31 -7.82 -41.91
N GLU A 126 -11.90 -7.43 -43.10
CA GLU A 126 -10.65 -6.77 -43.46
C GLU A 126 -10.62 -5.34 -42.92
N ASP A 127 -9.46 -4.89 -42.42
CA ASP A 127 -8.91 -3.58 -42.72
C ASP A 127 -7.46 -3.51 -42.21
N ASP A 128 -6.64 -2.93 -43.07
CA ASP A 128 -5.19 -2.76 -43.03
C ASP A 128 -4.80 -1.74 -41.96
N GLU A 129 -4.34 -2.18 -40.78
CA GLU A 129 -3.55 -1.32 -39.90
C GLU A 129 -2.38 -2.08 -39.28
N THR A 130 -1.20 -1.49 -39.45
CA THR A 130 0.10 -1.93 -38.98
C THR A 130 0.04 -2.17 -37.47
N ILE A 131 0.08 -3.43 -37.04
CA ILE A 131 0.17 -3.78 -35.62
C ILE A 131 1.58 -3.41 -35.15
N GLU A 132 1.75 -2.15 -34.72
CA GLU A 132 2.87 -1.70 -33.90
C GLU A 132 2.82 -2.49 -32.59
N ASP A 133 3.54 -3.62 -32.56
CA ASP A 133 3.80 -4.41 -31.35
C ASP A 133 4.72 -3.59 -30.43
N THR A 134 4.15 -2.56 -29.82
CA THR A 134 4.85 -1.73 -28.85
C THR A 134 5.01 -2.58 -27.59
N PRO A 135 6.25 -2.92 -27.19
CA PRO A 135 6.44 -3.70 -25.98
C PRO A 135 5.79 -2.96 -24.81
N GLN A 136 4.81 -3.60 -24.17
CA GLN A 136 4.07 -2.98 -23.08
C GLN A 136 5.04 -2.67 -21.93
N LEU A 137 5.50 -1.42 -21.87
CA LEU A 137 6.42 -0.96 -20.85
C LEU A 137 5.83 -1.26 -19.45
N PRO A 138 6.68 -1.69 -18.49
CA PRO A 138 6.27 -1.87 -17.11
C PRO A 138 5.52 -0.64 -16.59
N ARG A 139 4.43 -0.88 -15.86
CA ARG A 139 3.51 0.16 -15.36
C ARG A 139 4.19 1.34 -14.66
N ARG A 140 5.35 1.12 -14.04
CA ARG A 140 6.16 2.17 -13.40
C ARG A 140 6.78 3.15 -14.41
N ILE A 141 7.25 2.65 -15.55
CA ILE A 141 7.84 3.45 -16.62
C ILE A 141 6.76 4.28 -17.30
N ARG A 142 5.61 3.66 -17.63
CA ARG A 142 4.43 4.37 -18.18
C ARG A 142 4.03 5.57 -17.31
N ARG A 143 3.91 5.37 -15.99
CA ARG A 143 3.59 6.46 -15.04
C ARG A 143 4.65 7.55 -14.97
N ALA A 144 5.92 7.23 -15.16
CA ALA A 144 6.99 8.22 -15.14
C ALA A 144 6.96 9.08 -16.42
N VAL A 145 6.69 8.45 -17.57
CA VAL A 145 6.51 9.13 -18.86
C VAL A 145 5.30 10.07 -18.81
N ASP A 146 4.15 9.60 -18.31
CA ASP A 146 2.94 10.42 -18.16
C ASP A 146 3.16 11.66 -17.28
N ARG A 147 3.88 11.50 -16.17
CA ARG A 147 4.21 12.63 -15.28
C ARG A 147 5.08 13.67 -15.97
N LYS A 148 6.08 13.23 -16.74
CA LYS A 148 6.95 14.14 -17.51
C LYS A 148 6.20 14.82 -18.66
N ALA A 149 5.31 14.11 -19.35
CA ALA A 149 4.48 14.67 -20.42
C ALA A 149 3.54 15.76 -19.90
N ARG A 150 2.84 15.49 -18.79
CA ARG A 150 1.96 16.47 -18.13
C ARG A 150 2.72 17.69 -17.60
N ALA A 151 3.93 17.49 -17.07
CA ALA A 151 4.77 18.60 -16.63
C ALA A 151 5.15 19.52 -17.81
N LYS A 152 5.57 18.96 -18.95
CA LYS A 152 5.91 19.75 -20.15
C LYS A 152 4.72 20.50 -20.75
N ALA A 153 3.53 19.89 -20.76
CA ALA A 153 2.32 20.52 -21.29
C ALA A 153 1.86 21.72 -20.45
N ARG A 154 2.09 21.70 -19.14
CA ARG A 154 1.69 22.81 -18.24
C ARG A 154 2.52 24.08 -18.42
N TRP A 155 3.76 23.97 -18.89
CA TRP A 155 4.68 25.09 -19.04
C TRP A 155 4.67 25.69 -20.45
N ARG A 156 3.95 25.08 -21.40
CA ARG A 156 3.77 25.58 -22.77
C ARG A 156 2.50 26.42 -22.97
N LYS A 157 1.76 26.72 -21.88
CA LYS A 157 0.52 27.52 -21.89
C LYS A 157 0.71 28.90 -21.25
N ILE A 158 1.90 29.47 -21.39
CA ILE A 158 2.22 30.87 -21.04
C ILE A 158 2.80 31.48 -22.32
#